data_AF-A0A1A0X8K6-F1
#
_entry.id   AF-A0A1A0X8K6-F1
#
_cell.length_a   1.000
_cell.length_b   1.000
_cell.length_c   1.000
_cell.angle_alpha   90.00
_cell.angle_beta   90.00
_cell.angle_gamma   90.00
#
_symmetry.space_group_name_H-M   'P 1'
#
loop_
_entity.id
_entity.type
_entity.pdbx_description
1 polymer ?
#
loop_
_entity_poly.entity_id
_entity_poly.type
_entity_poly.pdbx_seq_one_letter_code
_entity_poly.pdbx_strand_id
1 'polypeptide(L)'
;MGGDLSVSDHSRQKRQRYPIEVWETANGSVFAIVSDVRGNTSLMNASERIAAAVRGEWKHVTAIIEHWPGGIGPEGNQRFVWGSETGGYTALDAEVLAADYGLVLPPPPQ
;
A
#
# COMPACT_ATOMS: atom_id res chain seq x y z
N MET A 1 -33.80 32.59 24.77
CA MET A 1 -33.65 31.12 24.78
C MET A 1 -33.44 30.72 23.33
N GLY A 2 -32.24 30.48 22.80
CA GLY A 2 -31.10 29.76 23.37
C GLY A 2 -31.24 28.29 22.97
N GLY A 3 -30.63 27.89 21.86
CA GLY A 3 -30.68 26.50 21.38
C GLY A 3 -30.33 26.33 19.90
N ASP A 4 -29.15 26.82 19.51
CA ASP A 4 -28.46 26.45 18.27
C ASP A 4 -28.13 24.94 18.35
N LEU A 5 -28.83 24.12 17.57
CA LEU A 5 -28.57 22.68 17.47
C LEU A 5 -27.32 22.50 16.59
N SER A 6 -26.18 22.60 17.26
CA SER A 6 -24.86 22.24 16.78
C SER A 6 -24.91 20.94 15.98
N VAL A 7 -24.60 21.07 14.69
CA VAL A 7 -24.31 19.97 13.77
C VAL A 7 -23.24 19.10 14.42
N SER A 8 -23.65 17.93 14.89
CA SER A 8 -22.76 16.92 15.40
C SER A 8 -22.06 16.26 14.21
N ASP A 9 -20.99 16.90 13.73
CA ASP A 9 -20.02 16.41 12.73
C ASP A 9 -19.26 15.18 13.30
N HIS A 10 -20.00 14.08 13.48
CA HIS A 10 -19.45 12.82 13.92
C HIS A 10 -18.67 12.21 12.76
N SER A 11 -17.35 12.30 12.90
CA SER A 11 -16.34 11.54 12.17
C SER A 11 -16.23 11.82 10.67
N ARG A 12 -15.55 12.91 10.33
CA ARG A 12 -14.59 12.84 9.21
C ARG A 12 -13.59 11.74 9.53
N GLN A 13 -13.90 10.49 9.16
CA GLN A 13 -12.86 9.49 8.94
C GLN A 13 -11.85 10.15 8.01
N LYS A 14 -10.65 10.45 8.53
CA LYS A 14 -9.56 10.98 7.73
C LYS A 14 -9.30 9.92 6.66
N ARG A 15 -9.79 10.17 5.44
CA ARG A 15 -9.52 9.31 4.30
C ARG A 15 -8.01 9.36 4.07
N GLN A 16 -7.34 8.27 4.35
CA GLN A 16 -5.94 8.12 3.98
C GLN A 16 -5.86 8.03 2.46
N ARG A 17 -4.89 8.73 1.89
CA ARG A 17 -4.60 8.73 0.47
C ARG A 17 -3.13 8.45 0.31
N TYR A 18 -2.81 7.58 -0.63
CA TYR A 18 -1.45 7.18 -0.95
C TYR A 18 -1.24 7.46 -2.44
N PRO A 19 -0.09 8.02 -2.86
CA PRO A 19 0.23 8.10 -4.27
C PRO A 19 0.37 6.70 -4.86
N ILE A 20 -0.17 6.50 -6.06
CA ILE A 20 -0.16 5.22 -6.76
C ILE A 20 0.38 5.43 -8.17
N GLU A 21 1.31 4.59 -8.58
CA GLU A 21 1.76 4.46 -9.95
C GLU A 21 1.42 3.07 -10.46
N VAL A 22 1.02 2.96 -11.74
CA VAL A 22 0.72 1.67 -12.37
C VAL A 22 1.69 1.45 -13.52
N TRP A 23 2.47 0.38 -13.44
CA TRP A 23 3.55 0.07 -14.36
C TRP A 23 3.24 -1.26 -15.05
N GLU A 24 3.47 -1.32 -16.36
CA GLU A 24 3.41 -2.56 -17.13
C GLU A 24 4.82 -2.95 -17.56
N THR A 25 5.24 -4.18 -17.26
CA THR A 25 6.55 -4.71 -17.59
C THR A 25 6.55 -5.37 -18.97
N ALA A 26 7.73 -5.61 -19.54
CA ALA A 26 7.86 -6.20 -20.87
C ALA A 26 7.24 -7.61 -21.01
N ASN A 27 7.07 -8.33 -19.90
CA ASN A 27 6.40 -9.63 -19.85
C ASN A 27 4.87 -9.53 -19.67
N GLY A 28 4.29 -8.32 -19.71
CA GLY A 28 2.86 -8.06 -19.58
C GLY A 28 2.33 -8.06 -18.14
N SER A 29 3.21 -8.13 -17.13
CA SER A 29 2.78 -8.01 -15.74
C SER A 29 2.50 -6.55 -15.40
N VAL A 30 1.42 -6.31 -14.66
CA VAL A 30 0.99 -4.97 -14.25
C VAL A 30 1.16 -4.80 -12.75
N PHE A 31 1.90 -3.79 -12.33
CA PHE A 31 2.18 -3.52 -10.93
C PHE A 31 1.54 -2.21 -10.51
N ALA A 32 0.79 -2.25 -9.41
CA ALA A 32 0.40 -1.04 -8.71
C ALA A 32 1.40 -0.78 -7.58
N ILE A 33 2.14 0.32 -7.68
CA ILE A 33 3.12 0.75 -6.68
C ILE A 33 2.45 1.82 -5.82
N VAL A 34 2.13 1.45 -4.59
CA VAL A 34 1.55 2.34 -3.59
C VAL A 34 2.68 2.89 -2.73
N SER A 35 2.87 4.19 -2.77
CA SER A 35 3.97 4.84 -2.04
C SER A 35 3.49 5.60 -0.81
N ASP A 36 4.43 5.88 0.08
CA ASP A 36 4.22 6.71 1.26
C ASP A 36 3.16 6.18 2.24
N VAL A 37 3.12 4.86 2.43
CA VAL A 37 2.16 4.24 3.34
C VAL A 37 2.55 4.53 4.80
N ARG A 38 1.78 5.39 5.46
CA ARG A 38 2.02 5.89 6.83
C ARG A 38 0.75 5.90 7.69
N GLY A 39 0.97 5.91 9.01
CA GLY A 39 -0.04 6.30 10.00
C GLY A 39 -1.11 5.25 10.29
N ASN A 40 -0.78 3.97 10.25
CA ASN A 40 -1.70 2.88 10.49
C ASN A 40 -1.42 2.19 11.84
N THR A 41 -2.48 2.03 12.64
CA THR A 41 -2.42 1.30 13.93
C THR A 41 -2.40 -0.21 13.75
N SER A 42 -2.94 -0.71 12.64
CA SER A 42 -2.82 -2.11 12.19
C SER A 42 -2.27 -2.14 10.77
N LEU A 43 -1.03 -2.59 10.62
CA LEU A 43 -0.33 -2.67 9.33
C LEU A 43 -1.00 -3.71 8.40
N MET A 44 -1.42 -4.84 8.97
CA MET A 44 -2.12 -5.91 8.26
C MET A 44 -3.43 -5.42 7.64
N ASN A 45 -4.32 -4.84 8.44
CA ASN A 45 -5.59 -4.33 7.94
C ASN A 45 -5.39 -3.16 6.97
N ALA A 46 -4.34 -2.37 7.15
CA ALA A 46 -4.03 -1.29 6.23
C ALA A 46 -3.64 -1.82 4.84
N SER A 47 -2.76 -2.81 4.78
CA SER A 47 -2.41 -3.51 3.54
C SER A 47 -3.63 -4.12 2.86
N GLU A 48 -4.50 -4.83 3.60
CA GLU A 48 -5.72 -5.42 3.02
C GLU A 48 -6.65 -4.40 2.39
N ARG A 49 -6.87 -3.25 3.06
CA ARG A 49 -7.70 -2.17 2.51
C ARG A 49 -7.06 -1.50 1.30
N ILE A 50 -5.73 -1.32 1.30
CA ILE A 50 -4.99 -0.77 0.17
C ILE A 50 -5.15 -1.71 -1.02
N ALA A 51 -4.93 -3.01 -0.82
CA ALA A 51 -5.07 -4.02 -1.85
C ALA A 51 -6.48 -4.03 -2.45
N ALA A 52 -7.51 -4.03 -1.60
CA ALA A 52 -8.90 -4.02 -2.04
C ALA A 52 -9.26 -2.73 -2.82
N ALA A 53 -8.75 -1.57 -2.39
CA ALA A 53 -8.97 -0.31 -3.09
C ALA A 53 -8.29 -0.29 -4.47
N VAL A 54 -7.04 -0.75 -4.55
CA VAL A 54 -6.28 -0.86 -5.80
C VAL A 54 -6.98 -1.80 -6.77
N ARG A 55 -7.41 -2.98 -6.32
CA ARG A 55 -8.09 -3.97 -7.17
C ARG A 55 -9.47 -3.55 -7.61
N GLY A 56 -10.17 -2.77 -6.78
CA GLY A 56 -11.44 -2.14 -7.14
C GLY A 56 -11.32 -1.19 -8.33
N GLU A 57 -10.21 -0.44 -8.39
CA GLU A 57 -9.94 0.53 -9.46
C GLU A 57 -9.26 -0.12 -10.68
N TRP A 58 -8.20 -0.92 -10.47
CA TRP A 58 -7.40 -1.55 -11.52
C TRP A 58 -7.51 -3.07 -11.47
N LYS A 59 -8.55 -3.60 -12.13
CA LYS A 59 -8.89 -5.03 -12.13
C LYS A 59 -7.82 -5.96 -12.72
N HIS A 60 -6.94 -5.44 -13.58
CA HIS A 60 -5.94 -6.21 -14.32
C HIS A 60 -4.54 -6.16 -13.70
N VAL A 61 -4.38 -5.58 -12.51
CA VAL A 61 -3.10 -5.59 -11.79
C VAL A 61 -2.64 -7.02 -11.57
N THR A 62 -1.38 -7.33 -11.81
CA THR A 62 -0.74 -8.60 -11.45
C THR A 62 -0.43 -8.62 -9.96
N ALA A 63 0.27 -7.59 -9.46
CA ALA A 63 0.67 -7.51 -8.07
C ALA A 63 0.71 -6.06 -7.54
N ILE A 64 0.66 -5.93 -6.22
CA ILE A 64 0.64 -4.64 -5.53
C ILE A 64 1.90 -4.55 -4.68
N ILE A 65 2.69 -3.52 -4.90
CA ILE A 65 3.90 -3.24 -4.12
C ILE A 65 3.58 -2.05 -3.24
N GLU A 66 3.76 -2.21 -1.93
CA GLU A 66 3.56 -1.14 -0.97
C GLU A 66 4.92 -0.68 -0.42
N HIS A 67 5.17 0.62 -0.49
CA HIS A 67 6.32 1.25 0.14
C HIS A 67 5.92 1.90 1.47
N TRP A 68 6.50 1.40 2.54
CA TRP A 68 6.34 1.83 3.92
C TRP A 68 7.63 2.52 4.40
N PRO A 69 7.73 3.87 4.35
CA PRO A 69 8.98 4.57 4.62
C PRO A 69 9.50 4.38 6.05
N GLY A 70 8.59 4.19 7.00
CA GLY A 70 8.92 3.90 8.41
C GLY A 70 9.30 2.43 8.67
N GLY A 71 9.25 1.59 7.65
CA GLY A 71 9.42 0.15 7.76
C GLY A 71 8.25 -0.55 8.44
N ILE A 72 8.13 -1.85 8.17
CA ILE A 72 7.14 -2.75 8.77
C ILE A 72 7.78 -4.06 9.20
N GLY A 73 7.01 -4.88 9.94
CA GLY A 73 7.50 -6.10 10.57
C GLY A 73 8.16 -5.86 11.94
N PRO A 74 8.60 -6.94 12.63
CA PRO A 74 9.09 -6.87 14.01
C PRO A 74 10.28 -5.93 14.22
N GLU A 75 11.13 -5.80 13.19
CA GLU A 75 12.36 -5.00 13.23
C GLU A 75 12.23 -3.67 12.47
N GLY A 76 11.10 -3.39 11.83
CA GLY A 76 10.89 -2.17 11.04
C GLY A 76 11.88 -2.02 9.87
N ASN A 77 12.45 -3.12 9.37
CA ASN A 77 13.44 -3.11 8.29
C ASN A 77 12.82 -3.37 6.90
N GLN A 78 11.62 -3.94 6.84
CA GLN A 78 10.94 -4.20 5.57
C GLN A 78 10.25 -2.92 5.11
N ARG A 79 10.75 -2.30 4.04
CA ARG A 79 10.15 -1.08 3.48
C ARG A 79 9.27 -1.34 2.26
N PHE A 80 9.52 -2.43 1.56
CA PHE A 80 8.71 -2.84 0.41
C PHE A 80 8.09 -4.19 0.70
N VAL A 81 6.81 -4.34 0.41
CA VAL A 81 6.07 -5.57 0.61
C VAL A 81 5.06 -5.82 -0.50
N TRP A 82 4.68 -7.08 -0.65
CA TRP A 82 3.54 -7.46 -1.46
C TRP A 82 2.25 -7.22 -0.68
N GLY A 83 1.38 -6.36 -1.21
CA GLY A 83 0.04 -6.16 -0.66
C GLY A 83 -0.91 -7.28 -1.09
N SER A 84 -1.73 -7.75 -0.16
CA SER A 84 -2.75 -8.78 -0.38
C SER A 84 -4.08 -8.36 0.23
N GLU A 85 -5.20 -8.67 -0.45
CA GLU A 85 -6.55 -8.44 0.09
C GLU A 85 -6.84 -9.33 1.31
N THR A 86 -6.10 -10.43 1.45
CA THR A 86 -6.25 -11.39 2.55
C THR A 86 -4.90 -11.70 3.18
N GLY A 87 -4.81 -11.56 4.50
CA GLY A 87 -3.59 -11.88 5.25
C GLY A 87 -2.57 -10.74 5.30
N GLY A 88 -2.95 -9.53 4.88
CA GLY A 88 -2.11 -8.35 4.95
C GLY A 88 -1.06 -8.28 3.86
N TYR A 89 0.20 -8.38 4.27
CA TYR A 89 1.36 -8.19 3.43
C TYR A 89 2.36 -9.32 3.61
N THR A 90 3.18 -9.57 2.58
CA THR A 90 4.33 -10.46 2.67
C THR A 90 5.60 -9.74 2.27
N ALA A 91 6.74 -10.17 2.84
CA ALA A 91 8.03 -9.59 2.52
C ALA A 91 8.27 -9.67 1.01
N LEU A 92 8.69 -8.54 0.42
CA LEU A 92 9.09 -8.50 -0.97
C LEU A 92 10.57 -8.88 -1.07
N ASP A 93 10.84 -9.93 -1.84
CA ASP A 93 12.20 -10.32 -2.19
C ASP A 93 12.63 -9.58 -3.47
N ALA A 94 13.64 -8.72 -3.33
CA ALA A 94 14.15 -7.91 -4.43
C ALA A 94 14.83 -8.76 -5.52
N GLU A 95 15.41 -9.92 -5.16
CA GLU A 95 16.04 -10.82 -6.12
C GLU A 95 14.98 -11.48 -6.99
N VAL A 96 13.88 -11.96 -6.38
CA VAL A 96 12.71 -12.51 -7.11
C VAL A 96 12.08 -11.44 -8.00
N LEU A 97 11.92 -10.22 -7.48
CA LEU A 97 11.33 -9.12 -8.24
C LEU A 97 12.14 -8.81 -9.52
N ALA A 98 13.47 -8.79 -9.39
CA ALA A 98 14.36 -8.55 -10.52
C ALA A 98 14.38 -9.74 -11.49
N ALA A 99 14.48 -10.98 -10.98
CA ALA A 99 14.62 -12.19 -11.80
C ALA A 99 13.34 -12.53 -12.57
N ASP A 100 12.18 -12.49 -11.92
CA ASP A 100 10.93 -12.99 -12.50
C ASP A 100 10.16 -11.89 -13.24
N TYR A 101 10.33 -10.63 -12.84
CA TYR A 101 9.53 -9.51 -13.33
C TYR A 101 10.34 -8.39 -13.97
N GLY A 102 11.67 -8.44 -13.91
CA GLY A 102 12.54 -7.40 -14.48
C GLY A 102 12.40 -6.05 -13.78
N LEU A 103 11.89 -6.02 -12.54
CA LEU A 103 11.68 -4.81 -11.76
C LEU A 103 12.80 -4.66 -10.72
N VAL A 104 13.43 -3.48 -10.71
CA VAL A 104 14.45 -3.13 -9.73
C VAL A 104 13.92 -1.98 -8.90
N LEU A 105 13.74 -2.23 -7.60
CA LEU A 105 13.37 -1.18 -6.66
C LEU A 105 14.61 -0.38 -6.25
N PRO A 106 14.46 0.93 -5.99
CA PRO A 106 15.57 1.73 -5.49
C PRO A 106 16.06 1.15 -4.16
N PRO A 107 17.39 1.19 -3.89
CA PRO A 107 17.91 0.80 -2.59
C PRO A 107 17.25 1.65 -1.50
N PRO A 108 17.04 1.09 -0.29
CA PRO A 108 16.53 1.88 0.82
C PRO A 108 17.46 3.08 1.07
N PRO A 109 16.92 4.27 1.39
CA PRO A 109 17.75 5.41 1.73
C PRO A 109 18.63 5.06 2.95
N GLN A 110 19.93 5.37 2.86
CA GLN A 110 20.93 5.18 3.91
C GLN A 110 20.66 6.10 5.11
#